data_AF-A0A257NL39-F1
#
_entry.id   AF-A0A257NL39-F1
#
_cell.length_a   1.000
_cell.length_b   1.000
_cell.length_c   1.000
_cell.angle_alpha   90.00
_cell.angle_beta   90.00
_cell.angle_gamma   90.00
#
_symmetry.space_group_name_H-M   'P 1'
#
loop_
_entity.id
_entity.type
_entity.pdbx_description
1 polymer ?
#
loop_
_entity_poly.entity_id
_entity_poly.type
_entity_poly.pdbx_seq_one_letter_code
_entity_poly.pdbx_strand_id
1 'polypeptide(L)'
;MAYVRKVRTASGAVAVQVARKDRGRVQILAHVGSAHTDAELGVLLDEARQIVAGEQQALQIEVPVRPARVADVPDWRTSALIPAPTAPAGSPVGSGRTVATSSRLLYDVLGAVYDWLGFDGVADPVFRDLVIARIVEPTSKLDALRVLADLGAERLSYKTIDRHARKIQAGGYRDVIAEQCFAYASDCGGLSLILYDVTTLYFEAEFEDDLRKVGYSKERRIDPQIVVGLLVDRTGFPLEIGCYQGNTAETTTIVPIITSFLARHSLQDTPLVVAADAGMLSATNLKALDELGLSFIVGSRTTKAPGDLESHFHWHGDVFTDGQIIDTVTPKHANTRVNNTALRAEPVWNPADHPGAWRAVWAYSAKRARRDQKTLAAQEARARAIITGEKKVKSARFVTVRGDDRHFDDASLARAQSLVGLKGYVTNVAAEVMPAAEVIAKYHDLWHVEKSFRMSKTDLDARPMFNRVRDAIEAHLTIVFTALAVSHAIQARTSQAIAKIVKQLRPLRSATITINGATQTFPPEIPEAQRKILTHLGFKPGY
;
A
#
# COMPACT_ATOMS: atom_id res chain seq x y z
N MET A 1 32.26 35.80 27.05
CA MET A 1 30.89 35.26 26.90
C MET A 1 30.35 34.93 28.28
N ALA A 2 29.09 35.27 28.53
CA ALA A 2 28.38 34.85 29.74
C ALA A 2 28.08 33.34 29.65
N TYR A 3 28.14 32.65 30.78
CA TYR A 3 27.80 31.23 30.88
C TYR A 3 27.15 30.95 32.24
N VAL A 4 26.35 29.88 32.28
CA VAL A 4 25.70 29.44 33.52
C VAL A 4 26.69 28.63 34.36
N ARG A 5 26.85 29.04 35.61
CA ARG A 5 27.71 28.41 36.61
C ARG A 5 26.84 27.89 37.76
N LYS A 6 27.09 26.66 38.18
CA LYS A 6 26.48 26.05 39.38
C LYS A 6 27.51 26.03 40.50
N VAL A 7 27.11 26.41 41.72
CA VAL A 7 28.00 26.41 42.89
C VAL A 7 27.25 25.84 44.08
N ARG A 8 27.87 24.91 44.80
CA ARG A 8 27.30 24.39 46.05
C ARG A 8 27.50 25.41 47.16
N THR A 9 26.43 25.77 47.86
CA THR A 9 26.48 26.69 49.01
C THR A 9 26.83 25.93 50.28
N ALA A 10 27.24 26.66 51.33
CA ALA A 10 27.50 26.06 52.65
C ALA A 10 26.26 25.38 53.26
N SER A 11 25.05 25.72 52.82
CA SER A 11 23.78 25.12 53.22
C SER A 11 23.41 23.83 52.46
N GLY A 12 24.27 23.36 51.55
CA GLY A 12 24.01 22.15 50.74
C GLY A 12 23.14 22.38 49.49
N ALA A 13 22.61 23.59 49.30
CA ALA A 13 21.86 23.99 48.11
C ALA A 13 22.78 24.22 46.90
N VAL A 14 22.18 24.24 45.71
CA VAL A 14 22.89 24.51 44.45
C VAL A 14 22.51 25.89 43.95
N ALA A 15 23.42 26.86 44.09
CA ALA A 15 23.25 28.20 43.55
C ALA A 15 23.50 28.21 42.04
N VAL A 16 22.57 28.80 41.28
CA VAL A 16 22.70 29.03 39.83
C VAL A 16 23.04 30.49 39.60
N GLN A 17 24.17 30.73 38.94
CA GLN A 17 24.72 32.06 38.67
C GLN A 17 25.02 32.21 37.18
N VAL A 18 24.80 33.40 36.64
CA VAL A 18 25.30 33.80 35.33
C VAL A 18 26.62 34.53 35.55
N ALA A 19 27.69 34.04 34.91
CA ALA A 19 29.03 34.58 35.10
C ALA A 19 29.74 34.80 33.77
N ARG A 20 30.67 35.75 33.74
CA ARG A 20 31.57 36.01 32.61
C ARG A 20 33.00 35.96 33.09
N LYS A 21 33.89 35.44 32.26
CA LYS A 21 35.34 35.44 32.53
C LYS A 21 35.96 36.65 31.85
N ASP A 22 36.65 37.49 32.62
CA ASP A 22 37.44 38.62 32.12
C ASP A 22 38.85 38.60 32.72
N ARG A 23 39.87 38.66 31.86
CA ARG A 23 41.31 38.59 32.21
C ARG A 23 41.67 37.57 33.29
N GLY A 24 41.09 36.37 33.20
CA GLY A 24 41.34 35.26 34.12
C GLY A 24 40.53 35.27 35.43
N ARG A 25 39.80 36.35 35.73
CA ARG A 25 38.90 36.45 36.89
C ARG A 25 37.45 36.18 36.47
N VAL A 26 36.70 35.50 37.32
CA VAL A 26 35.27 35.21 37.11
C VAL A 26 34.45 36.34 37.74
N GLN A 27 33.70 37.07 36.93
CA GLN A 27 32.77 38.10 37.36
C GLN A 27 31.34 37.54 37.32
N ILE A 28 30.62 37.64 38.43
CA ILE A 28 29.22 37.20 38.53
C ILE A 28 28.35 38.34 38.01
N LEU A 29 27.58 38.08 36.96
CA LEU A 29 26.68 39.05 36.34
C LEU A 29 25.30 39.04 37.01
N ALA A 30 24.79 37.86 37.34
CA ALA A 30 23.51 37.71 38.04
C ALA A 30 23.50 36.44 38.90
N HIS A 31 22.87 36.54 40.07
CA HIS A 31 22.54 35.40 40.92
C HIS A 31 21.06 35.05 40.72
N VAL A 32 20.77 33.92 40.09
CA VAL A 32 19.40 33.55 39.68
C VAL A 32 18.63 32.94 40.84
N GLY A 33 19.28 32.12 41.67
CA GLY A 33 18.66 31.51 42.85
C GLY A 33 19.46 30.33 43.41
N SER A 34 18.95 29.69 44.46
CA SER A 34 19.50 28.46 45.03
C SER A 34 18.43 27.36 45.04
N ALA A 35 18.74 26.20 44.46
CA ALA A 35 17.84 25.05 44.40
C ALA A 35 18.16 24.02 45.48
N HIS A 36 17.10 23.44 46.05
CA HIS A 36 17.15 22.33 47.00
C HIS A 36 16.66 21.00 46.39
N THR A 37 16.04 21.03 45.20
CA THR A 37 15.55 19.84 44.46
C THR A 37 15.90 19.88 42.96
N ASP A 38 15.83 18.73 42.28
CA ASP A 38 16.05 18.62 40.81
C ASP A 38 15.08 19.50 40.01
N ALA A 39 13.82 19.58 40.45
CA ALA A 39 12.79 20.36 39.78
C ALA A 39 13.08 21.87 39.88
N GLU A 40 13.44 22.36 41.07
CA GLU A 40 13.86 23.75 41.27
C GLU A 40 15.13 24.08 40.49
N LEU A 41 16.11 23.16 40.45
CA LEU A 41 17.32 23.37 39.66
C LEU A 41 17.00 23.47 38.16
N GLY A 42 16.06 22.65 37.67
CA GLY A 42 15.60 22.70 36.29
C GLY A 42 15.03 24.08 35.91
N VAL A 43 14.18 24.64 36.77
CA VAL A 43 13.57 25.97 36.57
C VAL A 43 14.64 27.08 36.58
N LEU A 44 15.52 27.09 37.58
CA LEU A 44 16.58 28.09 37.68
C LEU A 44 17.60 28.02 36.53
N LEU A 45 17.85 26.82 35.98
CA LEU A 45 18.72 26.64 34.82
C LEU A 45 18.10 27.14 33.53
N ASP A 46 16.78 27.03 33.37
CA ASP A 46 16.08 27.57 32.20
C ASP A 46 16.07 29.11 32.24
N GLU A 47 15.77 29.69 33.40
CA GLU A 47 15.82 31.14 33.63
C GLU A 47 17.24 31.70 33.40
N ALA A 48 18.28 31.03 33.92
CA ALA A 48 19.66 31.42 33.68
C ALA A 48 20.07 31.37 32.20
N ARG A 49 19.52 30.42 31.43
CA ARG A 49 19.78 30.32 29.98
C ARG A 49 19.08 31.43 29.22
N GLN A 50 17.88 31.84 29.62
CA GLN A 50 17.19 32.99 29.02
C GLN A 50 17.98 34.29 29.26
N ILE A 51 18.56 34.47 30.45
CA ILE A 51 19.42 35.62 30.75
C ILE A 51 20.68 35.62 29.87
N VAL A 52 21.33 34.46 29.68
CA VAL A 52 22.50 34.33 28.80
C VAL A 52 22.14 34.56 27.32
N ALA A 53 20.98 34.07 26.88
CA ALA A 53 20.51 34.24 25.51
C ALA A 53 20.09 35.69 25.21
N GLY A 54 19.56 36.41 26.20
CA GLY A 54 19.21 37.83 26.09
C GLY A 54 20.41 38.75 25.80
N GLU A 55 21.62 38.37 26.25
CA GLU A 55 22.86 39.09 25.93
C GLU A 55 23.49 38.73 24.57
N GLN A 56 22.98 37.69 23.86
CA GLN A 56 23.61 37.12 22.66
C GLN A 56 22.88 37.44 21.33
N GLN A 57 22.17 38.56 21.21
CA GLN A 57 21.53 38.99 19.95
C GLN A 57 22.50 39.45 18.82
N ALA A 58 23.71 38.89 18.74
CA ALA A 58 24.54 38.93 17.54
C ALA A 58 25.43 37.68 17.42
N LEU A 59 25.22 36.96 16.31
CA LEU A 59 26.06 35.92 15.68
C LEU A 59 25.93 34.47 16.20
N GLN A 60 25.40 33.60 15.31
CA GLN A 60 25.51 32.15 15.36
C GLN A 60 26.93 31.69 14.96
N ILE A 61 27.60 30.89 15.81
CA ILE A 61 28.55 29.83 15.42
C ILE A 61 28.49 28.73 16.51
N GLU A 62 28.28 27.47 16.11
CA GLU A 62 28.31 26.29 16.97
C GLU A 62 29.66 26.11 17.67
N VAL A 63 29.63 26.01 19.00
CA VAL A 63 30.77 25.58 19.83
C VAL A 63 30.34 24.30 20.56
N PRO A 64 31.14 23.23 20.57
CA PRO A 64 30.75 21.97 21.20
C PRO A 64 30.55 22.16 22.71
N VAL A 65 29.38 21.77 23.19
CA VAL A 65 29.03 21.75 24.62
C VAL A 65 29.95 20.74 25.31
N ARG A 66 30.79 21.22 26.23
CA ARG A 66 31.60 20.37 27.10
C ARG A 66 30.67 19.52 27.96
N PRO A 67 30.78 18.18 27.99
CA PRO A 67 30.00 17.35 28.90
C PRO A 67 30.33 17.76 30.35
N ALA A 68 29.29 17.95 31.17
CA ALA A 68 29.44 18.30 32.57
C ALA A 68 30.23 17.21 33.31
N ARG A 69 31.14 17.60 34.21
CA ARG A 69 31.86 16.64 35.04
C ARG A 69 30.89 16.08 36.07
N VAL A 70 31.01 14.80 36.40
CA VAL A 70 30.13 14.09 37.36
C VAL A 70 30.08 14.80 38.73
N ALA A 71 31.16 15.49 39.13
CA ALA A 71 31.21 16.29 40.36
C ALA A 71 30.30 17.54 40.36
N ASP A 72 29.83 17.98 39.19
CA ASP A 72 28.96 19.15 39.00
C ASP A 72 27.46 18.76 38.88
N VAL A 73 27.14 17.46 39.06
CA VAL A 73 25.78 16.92 39.16
C VAL A 73 25.50 16.64 40.64
N PRO A 74 24.57 17.36 41.28
CA PRO A 74 24.19 17.07 42.65
C PRO A 74 23.50 15.70 42.73
N ASP A 75 23.99 14.82 43.60
CA ASP A 75 23.29 13.58 43.94
C ASP A 75 22.35 13.84 45.13
N TRP A 76 21.09 14.14 44.81
CA TRP A 76 20.04 14.34 45.81
C TRP A 76 19.47 13.01 46.35
N ARG A 77 19.99 11.85 45.91
CA ARG A 77 19.58 10.53 46.43
C ARG A 77 20.14 10.25 47.82
N THR A 78 21.13 11.04 48.27
CA THR A 78 21.64 11.02 49.64
C THR A 78 21.00 12.12 50.50
N SER A 79 19.67 12.19 50.51
CA SER A 79 18.99 12.63 51.72
C SER A 79 18.89 11.43 52.67
N ALA A 80 19.44 11.63 53.86
CA ALA A 80 19.41 10.70 54.97
C ALA A 80 18.03 10.05 55.14
N LEU A 81 18.04 8.78 55.57
CA LEU A 81 16.90 8.03 56.09
C LEU A 81 15.98 8.92 56.92
N ILE A 82 14.95 9.49 56.29
CA ILE A 82 13.79 10.02 56.97
C ILE A 82 13.11 8.77 57.53
N PRO A 83 12.96 8.61 58.86
CA PRO A 83 12.16 7.51 59.37
C PRO A 83 10.77 7.69 58.78
N ALA A 84 10.25 6.62 58.18
CA ALA A 84 8.94 6.60 57.56
C ALA A 84 7.94 7.28 58.51
N PRO A 85 7.11 8.24 58.05
CA PRO A 85 6.04 8.73 58.89
C PRO A 85 5.17 7.52 59.22
N THR A 86 5.15 7.15 60.51
CA THR A 86 4.16 6.22 61.03
C THR A 86 2.82 6.81 60.65
N ALA A 87 2.14 6.16 59.70
CA ALA A 87 0.86 6.59 59.21
C ALA A 87 -0.09 6.75 60.41
N PRO A 88 -0.81 7.86 60.55
CA PRO A 88 -1.96 7.87 61.43
C PRO A 88 -2.90 6.77 60.94
N ALA A 89 -3.26 5.84 61.84
CA ALA A 89 -4.28 4.85 61.56
C ALA A 89 -5.55 5.59 61.10
N GLY A 90 -5.88 5.46 59.82
CA GLY A 90 -7.04 6.13 59.20
C GLY A 90 -6.75 7.18 58.13
N SER A 91 -5.63 7.15 57.41
CA SER A 91 -5.57 7.90 56.13
C SER A 91 -6.62 7.34 55.15
N PRO A 92 -7.49 8.18 54.56
CA PRO A 92 -8.48 7.71 53.60
C PRO A 92 -7.74 7.09 52.43
N VAL A 93 -8.17 5.89 52.05
CA VAL A 93 -7.66 5.14 50.91
C VAL A 93 -7.72 6.07 49.69
N GLY A 94 -6.56 6.35 49.09
CA GLY A 94 -6.50 7.12 47.86
C GLY A 94 -7.42 6.46 46.82
N SER A 95 -8.34 7.22 46.25
CA SER A 95 -9.27 6.69 45.26
C SER A 95 -8.49 6.04 44.12
N GLY A 96 -8.99 4.89 43.65
CA GLY A 96 -8.37 4.19 42.52
C GLY A 96 -8.19 5.13 41.35
N ARG A 97 -6.96 5.23 40.83
CA ARG A 97 -6.64 6.14 39.72
C ARG A 97 -6.32 5.33 38.48
N THR A 98 -6.96 5.67 37.37
CA THR A 98 -6.58 5.16 36.05
C THR A 98 -5.22 5.71 35.67
N VAL A 99 -4.24 4.82 35.49
CA VAL A 99 -2.85 5.16 35.16
C VAL A 99 -2.61 5.09 33.64
N ALA A 100 -3.31 4.19 32.96
CA ALA A 100 -3.23 4.06 31.51
C ALA A 100 -4.53 3.52 30.92
N THR A 101 -4.78 3.84 29.65
CA THR A 101 -5.80 3.16 28.84
C THR A 101 -5.19 2.75 27.51
N SER A 102 -5.66 1.64 26.95
CA SER A 102 -5.20 1.17 25.64
C SER A 102 -6.28 0.40 24.89
N SER A 103 -6.20 0.39 23.57
CA SER A 103 -7.10 -0.40 22.70
C SER A 103 -6.58 -1.83 22.52
N ARG A 104 -6.28 -2.50 23.63
CA ARG A 104 -5.60 -3.81 23.65
C ARG A 104 -6.38 -4.90 22.90
N LEU A 105 -7.71 -4.90 23.03
CA LEU A 105 -8.57 -5.83 22.30
C LEU A 105 -8.36 -5.76 20.78
N LEU A 106 -8.24 -4.55 20.21
CA LEU A 106 -8.00 -4.39 18.77
C LEU A 106 -6.63 -4.95 18.37
N TYR A 107 -5.60 -4.69 19.17
CA TYR A 107 -4.26 -5.25 18.94
C TYR A 107 -4.28 -6.79 18.94
N ASP A 108 -4.93 -7.39 19.95
CA ASP A 108 -4.99 -8.84 20.08
C ASP A 108 -5.81 -9.48 18.95
N VAL A 109 -6.90 -8.85 18.51
CA VAL A 109 -7.70 -9.32 17.36
C VAL A 109 -6.90 -9.30 16.07
N LEU A 110 -6.23 -8.18 15.76
CA LEU A 110 -5.41 -8.07 14.55
C LEU A 110 -4.22 -9.05 14.58
N GLY A 111 -3.61 -9.19 15.75
CA GLY A 111 -2.56 -10.16 16.01
C GLY A 111 -3.01 -11.60 15.85
N ALA A 112 -4.19 -11.96 16.35
CA ALA A 112 -4.73 -13.30 16.20
C ALA A 112 -5.05 -13.65 14.74
N VAL A 113 -5.50 -12.68 13.93
CA VAL A 113 -5.69 -12.90 12.48
C VAL A 113 -4.34 -13.03 11.77
N TYR A 114 -3.35 -12.23 12.16
CA TYR A 114 -1.98 -12.34 11.64
C TYR A 114 -1.39 -13.74 11.90
N ASP A 115 -1.51 -14.24 13.13
CA ASP A 115 -1.03 -15.57 13.53
C ASP A 115 -1.87 -16.68 12.86
N TRP A 116 -3.19 -16.50 12.73
CA TRP A 116 -4.06 -17.46 12.05
C TRP A 116 -3.72 -17.62 10.56
N LEU A 117 -3.25 -16.55 9.91
CA LEU A 117 -2.73 -16.61 8.54
C LEU A 117 -1.32 -17.24 8.46
N GLY A 118 -0.73 -17.67 9.58
CA GLY A 118 0.60 -18.28 9.64
C GLY A 118 1.77 -17.29 9.56
N PHE A 119 1.49 -15.98 9.65
CA PHE A 119 2.53 -14.95 9.48
C PHE A 119 3.48 -14.86 10.68
N ASP A 120 3.15 -15.48 11.82
CA ASP A 120 4.04 -15.68 12.95
C ASP A 120 5.29 -16.50 12.60
N GLY A 121 5.27 -17.26 11.50
CA GLY A 121 6.44 -17.94 10.93
C GLY A 121 7.62 -17.01 10.58
N VAL A 122 7.38 -15.70 10.42
CA VAL A 122 8.47 -14.70 10.28
C VAL A 122 9.30 -14.55 11.57
N ALA A 123 8.74 -14.91 12.72
CA ALA A 123 9.39 -14.85 14.04
C ALA A 123 9.97 -13.47 14.40
N ASP A 124 9.30 -12.39 13.97
CA ASP A 124 9.68 -11.00 14.27
C ASP A 124 8.49 -10.20 14.83
N PRO A 125 8.40 -10.02 16.16
CA PRO A 125 7.29 -9.29 16.77
C PRO A 125 7.26 -7.82 16.36
N VAL A 126 8.41 -7.22 16.04
CA VAL A 126 8.48 -5.82 15.58
C VAL A 126 7.86 -5.70 14.19
N PHE A 127 8.03 -6.70 13.33
CA PHE A 127 7.38 -6.73 12.03
C PHE A 127 5.85 -6.86 12.17
N ARG A 128 5.37 -7.76 13.02
CA ARG A 128 3.93 -7.87 13.36
C ARG A 128 3.37 -6.54 13.88
N ASP A 129 4.08 -5.87 14.78
CA ASP A 129 3.70 -4.56 15.31
C ASP A 129 3.59 -3.50 14.20
N LEU A 130 4.55 -3.45 13.27
CA LEU A 130 4.51 -2.51 12.14
C LEU A 130 3.33 -2.79 11.20
N VAL A 131 2.98 -4.07 10.98
CA VAL A 131 1.79 -4.46 10.21
C VAL A 131 0.51 -4.04 10.91
N ILE A 132 0.39 -4.29 12.21
CA ILE A 132 -0.79 -3.89 13.02
C ILE A 132 -0.93 -2.36 13.02
N ALA A 133 0.15 -1.63 13.29
CA ALA A 133 0.15 -0.16 13.28
C ALA A 133 -0.30 0.37 11.92
N ARG A 134 0.19 -0.21 10.82
CA ARG A 134 -0.20 0.13 9.45
C ARG A 134 -1.69 -0.08 9.19
N ILE A 135 -2.30 -1.14 9.72
CA ILE A 135 -3.74 -1.42 9.58
C ILE A 135 -4.59 -0.43 10.37
N VAL A 136 -4.17 -0.10 11.60
CA VAL A 136 -4.95 0.75 12.52
C VAL A 136 -4.88 2.22 12.13
N GLU A 137 -3.68 2.71 11.82
CA GLU A 137 -3.43 4.09 11.47
C GLU A 137 -2.17 4.18 10.60
N PRO A 138 -2.33 4.19 9.27
CA PRO A 138 -1.21 4.28 8.34
C PRO A 138 -0.40 5.57 8.57
N THR A 139 0.81 5.45 9.13
CA THR A 139 1.66 6.61 9.44
C THR A 139 3.14 6.30 9.18
N SER A 140 4.05 7.24 9.47
CA SER A 140 5.50 7.03 9.34
C SER A 140 6.01 5.96 10.33
N LYS A 141 7.18 5.35 10.06
CA LYS A 141 7.84 4.42 11.01
C LYS A 141 8.05 5.03 12.40
N LEU A 142 8.26 6.35 12.47
CA LEU A 142 8.50 7.07 13.72
C LEU A 142 7.20 7.24 14.51
N ASP A 143 6.12 7.62 13.84
CA ASP A 143 4.82 7.84 14.46
C ASP A 143 4.04 6.53 14.73
N ALA A 144 4.46 5.41 14.12
CA ALA A 144 3.96 4.07 14.45
C ALA A 144 4.13 3.75 15.95
N LEU A 145 5.15 4.33 16.62
CA LEU A 145 5.34 4.19 18.06
C LEU A 145 4.16 4.75 18.88
N ARG A 146 3.58 5.87 18.44
CA ARG A 146 2.39 6.44 19.08
C ARG A 146 1.18 5.51 18.92
N VAL A 147 0.99 4.96 17.72
CA VAL A 147 -0.10 4.02 17.43
C VAL A 147 0.04 2.75 18.27
N LEU A 148 1.24 2.18 18.36
CA LEU A 148 1.52 1.00 19.18
C LEU A 148 1.32 1.27 20.68
N ALA A 149 1.71 2.44 21.17
CA ALA A 149 1.45 2.85 22.55
C ALA A 149 -0.07 2.98 22.82
N ASP A 150 -0.84 3.53 21.88
CA ASP A 150 -2.30 3.62 21.95
C ASP A 150 -2.96 2.23 22.01
N LEU A 151 -2.39 1.26 21.29
CA LEU A 151 -2.82 -0.13 21.26
C LEU A 151 -2.37 -0.95 22.49
N GLY A 152 -1.51 -0.39 23.35
CA GLY A 152 -0.98 -1.10 24.51
C GLY A 152 0.03 -2.19 24.14
N ALA A 153 0.75 -2.01 23.03
CA ALA A 153 1.92 -2.82 22.69
C ALA A 153 3.14 -2.35 23.52
N GLU A 154 4.18 -3.18 23.54
CA GLU A 154 5.43 -2.83 24.24
C GLU A 154 6.09 -1.60 23.60
N ARG A 155 6.66 -0.73 24.43
CA ARG A 155 7.30 0.49 23.93
C ARG A 155 8.64 0.17 23.26
N LEU A 156 8.66 0.21 21.94
CA LEU A 156 9.88 0.04 21.15
C LEU A 156 10.62 1.38 20.99
N SER A 157 11.94 1.31 20.82
CA SER A 157 12.72 2.46 20.38
C SER A 157 12.71 2.57 18.85
N TYR A 158 12.83 3.78 18.31
CA TYR A 158 12.97 3.98 16.87
C TYR A 158 14.16 3.22 16.28
N LYS A 159 15.28 3.14 17.00
CA LYS A 159 16.47 2.37 16.58
C LYS A 159 16.17 0.88 16.44
N THR A 160 15.31 0.33 17.30
CA THR A 160 14.85 -1.05 17.19
C THR A 160 14.03 -1.25 15.91
N ILE A 161 13.06 -0.36 15.65
CA ILE A 161 12.25 -0.41 14.43
C ILE A 161 13.12 -0.34 13.18
N ASP A 162 14.06 0.62 13.11
CA ASP A 162 14.92 0.77 11.92
C ASP A 162 15.80 -0.46 11.68
N ARG A 163 16.34 -1.06 12.75
CA ARG A 163 17.13 -2.30 12.66
C ARG A 163 16.29 -3.47 12.13
N HIS A 164 15.06 -3.62 12.60
CA HIS A 164 14.18 -4.70 12.14
C HIS A 164 13.69 -4.45 10.71
N ALA A 165 13.38 -3.21 10.35
CA ALA A 165 13.01 -2.86 8.97
C ALA A 165 14.09 -3.24 7.94
N ARG A 166 15.38 -3.09 8.30
CA ARG A 166 16.51 -3.52 7.45
C ARG A 166 16.64 -5.03 7.31
N LYS A 167 16.11 -5.82 8.26
CA LYS A 167 16.12 -7.28 8.20
C LYS A 167 15.07 -7.85 7.26
N ILE A 168 14.00 -7.11 6.96
CA ILE A 168 12.84 -7.64 6.22
C ILE A 168 13.25 -8.23 4.87
N GLN A 169 14.08 -7.51 4.11
CA GLN A 169 14.57 -8.00 2.82
C GLN A 169 15.59 -9.12 3.01
N ALA A 170 16.62 -8.91 3.83
CA ALA A 170 17.72 -9.86 4.00
C ALA A 170 17.29 -11.18 4.65
N GLY A 171 16.21 -11.15 5.44
CA GLY A 171 15.63 -12.30 6.12
C GLY A 171 14.56 -13.03 5.29
N GLY A 172 14.31 -12.63 4.04
CA GLY A 172 13.35 -13.32 3.18
C GLY A 172 11.90 -13.25 3.66
N TYR A 173 11.51 -12.22 4.43
CA TYR A 173 10.19 -12.17 5.05
C TYR A 173 9.08 -12.21 4.00
N ARG A 174 9.31 -11.58 2.83
CA ARG A 174 8.35 -11.59 1.73
C ARG A 174 8.06 -13.01 1.23
N ASP A 175 9.07 -13.88 1.17
CA ASP A 175 8.89 -15.25 0.69
C ASP A 175 8.05 -16.06 1.67
N VAL A 176 8.31 -15.93 2.98
CA VAL A 176 7.50 -16.54 4.04
C VAL A 176 6.04 -16.08 3.95
N ILE A 177 5.80 -14.76 3.84
CA ILE A 177 4.43 -14.24 3.75
C ILE A 177 3.75 -14.71 2.46
N ALA A 178 4.44 -14.73 1.32
CA ALA A 178 3.88 -15.23 0.06
C ALA A 178 3.50 -16.72 0.13
N GLU A 179 4.34 -17.54 0.77
CA GLU A 179 4.06 -18.96 1.02
C GLU A 179 2.80 -19.16 1.87
N GLN A 180 2.66 -18.41 2.96
CA GLN A 180 1.48 -18.46 3.82
C GLN A 180 0.22 -17.93 3.12
N CYS A 181 0.35 -16.86 2.32
CA CYS A 181 -0.74 -16.36 1.48
C CYS A 181 -1.22 -17.41 0.48
N PHE A 182 -0.29 -18.13 -0.17
CA PHE A 182 -0.61 -19.21 -1.09
C PHE A 182 -1.34 -20.37 -0.39
N ALA A 183 -0.85 -20.81 0.77
CA ALA A 183 -1.48 -21.86 1.55
C ALA A 183 -2.93 -21.50 1.92
N TYR A 184 -3.14 -20.27 2.43
CA TYR A 184 -4.47 -19.77 2.74
C TYR A 184 -5.41 -19.74 1.52
N ALA A 185 -4.93 -19.22 0.39
CA ALA A 185 -5.72 -19.15 -0.84
C ALA A 185 -6.04 -20.54 -1.41
N SER A 186 -5.10 -21.50 -1.28
CA SER A 186 -5.31 -22.89 -1.65
C SER A 186 -6.44 -23.52 -0.84
N ASP A 187 -6.41 -23.36 0.49
CA ASP A 187 -7.42 -23.92 1.40
C ASP A 187 -8.82 -23.33 1.16
N CYS A 188 -8.89 -22.08 0.71
CA CYS A 188 -10.13 -21.40 0.35
C CYS A 188 -10.60 -21.67 -1.09
N GLY A 189 -9.86 -22.44 -1.89
CA GLY A 189 -10.16 -22.70 -3.30
C GLY A 189 -10.09 -21.45 -4.18
N GLY A 190 -9.22 -20.50 -3.85
CA GLY A 190 -9.02 -19.23 -4.54
C GLY A 190 -8.18 -19.31 -5.82
N LEU A 191 -7.39 -20.38 -6.00
CA LEU A 191 -6.31 -20.46 -6.99
C LEU A 191 -6.74 -20.77 -8.43
N SER A 192 -8.00 -21.13 -8.69
CA SER A 192 -8.47 -21.47 -10.05
C SER A 192 -8.36 -20.31 -11.06
N LEU A 193 -8.38 -19.08 -10.56
CA LEU A 193 -8.21 -17.86 -11.34
C LEU A 193 -7.31 -16.92 -10.55
N ILE A 194 -6.17 -16.54 -11.15
CA ILE A 194 -5.27 -15.54 -10.61
C ILE A 194 -5.39 -14.26 -11.42
N LEU A 195 -5.48 -13.14 -10.72
CA LEU A 195 -5.66 -11.82 -11.30
C LEU A 195 -4.38 -11.03 -11.12
N TYR A 196 -3.90 -10.40 -12.19
CA TYR A 196 -2.71 -9.57 -12.15
C TYR A 196 -3.01 -8.17 -12.67
N ASP A 197 -2.62 -7.16 -11.90
CA ASP A 197 -2.59 -5.77 -12.34
C ASP A 197 -1.36 -5.06 -11.77
N VAL A 198 -1.01 -3.94 -12.40
CA VAL A 198 0.11 -3.10 -12.02
C VAL A 198 -0.36 -1.70 -11.69
N THR A 199 0.32 -1.09 -10.74
CA THR A 199 0.10 0.30 -10.37
C THR A 199 1.42 1.02 -10.25
N THR A 200 1.45 2.32 -10.55
CA THR A 200 2.65 3.11 -10.26
C THR A 200 2.57 3.63 -8.83
N LEU A 201 3.69 3.88 -8.16
CA LEU A 201 3.77 4.67 -6.92
C LEU A 201 4.80 5.79 -7.13
N TYR A 202 4.36 7.05 -7.06
CA TYR A 202 5.26 8.20 -7.22
C TYR A 202 5.90 8.62 -5.89
N PHE A 203 7.02 9.32 -5.97
CA PHE A 203 7.77 9.86 -4.85
C PHE A 203 7.92 11.37 -5.01
N GLU A 204 7.82 12.11 -3.91
CA GLU A 204 8.23 13.51 -3.85
C GLU A 204 9.77 13.57 -3.79
N ALA A 205 10.41 13.31 -4.93
CA ALA A 205 11.85 13.31 -5.09
C ALA A 205 12.24 14.15 -6.30
N GLU A 206 13.22 15.03 -6.13
CA GLU A 206 13.70 15.91 -7.20
C GLU A 206 14.50 15.17 -8.27
N PHE A 207 15.13 14.04 -7.91
CA PHE A 207 16.04 13.30 -8.79
C PHE A 207 15.65 11.83 -8.89
N GLU A 208 15.89 11.27 -10.09
CA GLU A 208 15.83 9.83 -10.33
C GLU A 208 16.97 9.08 -9.64
N ASP A 209 16.78 7.79 -9.41
CA ASP A 209 17.85 6.84 -9.05
C ASP A 209 17.68 5.51 -9.80
N ASP A 210 18.39 4.47 -9.38
CA ASP A 210 18.37 3.15 -10.04
C ASP A 210 16.99 2.45 -10.03
N LEU A 211 16.11 2.81 -9.10
CA LEU A 211 14.77 2.24 -8.97
C LEU A 211 13.69 3.25 -9.35
N ARG A 212 13.77 4.46 -8.81
CA ARG A 212 12.81 5.55 -8.98
C ARG A 212 13.11 6.28 -10.28
N LYS A 213 12.30 6.01 -11.30
CA LYS A 213 12.45 6.55 -12.66
C LYS A 213 11.18 7.27 -13.08
N VAL A 214 11.30 8.33 -13.86
CA VAL A 214 10.17 8.96 -14.54
C VAL A 214 9.69 8.01 -15.62
N GLY A 215 8.39 7.71 -15.60
CA GLY A 215 7.78 6.80 -16.56
C GLY A 215 6.36 7.23 -16.89
N TYR A 216 5.63 6.34 -17.57
CA TYR A 216 4.23 6.58 -17.84
C TYR A 216 3.43 6.52 -16.53
N SER A 217 3.08 7.67 -15.98
CA SER A 217 2.31 7.76 -14.75
C SER A 217 0.82 7.60 -15.04
N LYS A 218 0.16 6.63 -14.38
CA LYS A 218 -1.31 6.51 -14.40
C LYS A 218 -2.02 7.77 -13.87
N GLU A 219 -1.30 8.60 -13.11
CA GLU A 219 -1.78 9.87 -12.52
C GLU A 219 -1.27 11.11 -13.26
N ARG A 220 -0.60 10.94 -14.41
CA ARG A 220 -0.05 12.01 -15.26
C ARG A 220 0.94 12.93 -14.54
N ARG A 221 1.67 12.39 -13.56
CA ARG A 221 2.76 13.05 -12.85
C ARG A 221 4.09 12.85 -13.58
N ILE A 222 5.00 13.80 -13.42
CA ILE A 222 6.38 13.75 -13.93
C ILE A 222 7.40 13.41 -12.84
N ASP A 223 6.92 13.16 -11.63
CA ASP A 223 7.77 12.80 -10.48
C ASP A 223 8.32 11.38 -10.64
N PRO A 224 9.53 11.09 -10.10
CA PRO A 224 10.07 9.73 -10.07
C PRO A 224 9.10 8.75 -9.43
N GLN A 225 8.92 7.59 -10.06
CA GLN A 225 7.99 6.58 -9.61
C GLN A 225 8.62 5.18 -9.60
N ILE A 226 7.91 4.23 -9.02
CA ILE A 226 8.14 2.79 -9.19
C ILE A 226 6.89 2.15 -9.76
N VAL A 227 7.04 0.98 -10.38
CA VAL A 227 5.91 0.14 -10.80
C VAL A 227 5.78 -1.00 -9.79
N VAL A 228 4.57 -1.21 -9.28
CA VAL A 228 4.23 -2.28 -8.33
C VAL A 228 3.20 -3.19 -8.99
N GLY A 229 3.56 -4.46 -9.15
CA GLY A 229 2.64 -5.51 -9.60
C GLY A 229 2.06 -6.25 -8.42
N LEU A 230 0.77 -6.58 -8.46
CA LEU A 230 0.10 -7.38 -7.44
C LEU A 230 -0.61 -8.55 -8.12
N LEU A 231 -0.24 -9.76 -7.71
CA LEU A 231 -0.95 -10.99 -8.04
C LEU A 231 -1.91 -11.31 -6.90
N VAL A 232 -3.18 -11.54 -7.24
CA VAL A 232 -4.23 -11.88 -6.27
C VAL A 232 -5.03 -13.09 -6.73
N ASP A 233 -5.70 -13.75 -5.80
CA ASP A 233 -6.67 -14.80 -6.12
C ASP A 233 -7.98 -14.21 -6.69
N ARG A 234 -8.93 -15.08 -7.06
CA ARG A 234 -10.25 -14.66 -7.58
C ARG A 234 -11.05 -13.74 -6.64
N THR A 235 -10.76 -13.76 -5.34
CA THR A 235 -11.46 -12.95 -4.33
C THR A 235 -10.77 -11.60 -4.08
N GLY A 236 -9.55 -11.43 -4.61
CA GLY A 236 -8.69 -10.28 -4.38
C GLY A 236 -7.69 -10.46 -3.23
N PHE A 237 -7.56 -11.67 -2.67
CA PHE A 237 -6.59 -11.96 -1.62
C PHE A 237 -5.16 -11.93 -2.21
N PRO A 238 -4.20 -11.22 -1.59
CA PRO A 238 -2.89 -11.02 -2.18
C PRO A 238 -2.00 -12.27 -2.10
N LEU A 239 -1.42 -12.65 -3.24
CA LEU A 239 -0.56 -13.84 -3.40
C LEU A 239 0.91 -13.46 -3.57
N GLU A 240 1.20 -12.47 -4.41
CA GLU A 240 2.57 -12.03 -4.67
C GLU A 240 2.64 -10.55 -5.03
N ILE A 241 3.74 -9.89 -4.68
CA ILE A 241 4.01 -8.49 -4.98
C ILE A 241 5.36 -8.33 -5.69
N GLY A 242 5.36 -7.61 -6.81
CA GLY A 242 6.55 -7.26 -7.57
C GLY A 242 6.87 -5.76 -7.45
N CYS A 243 8.17 -5.42 -7.37
CA CYS A 243 8.66 -4.05 -7.39
C CYS A 243 9.62 -3.86 -8.57
N TYR A 244 9.31 -2.90 -9.45
CA TYR A 244 10.04 -2.63 -10.68
C TYR A 244 10.38 -1.15 -10.83
N GLN A 245 11.33 -0.85 -11.72
CA GLN A 245 11.71 0.52 -12.03
C GLN A 245 10.53 1.33 -12.59
N GLY A 246 10.48 2.62 -12.29
CA GLY A 246 9.35 3.49 -12.67
C GLY A 246 9.03 3.63 -14.16
N ASN A 247 10.00 3.36 -15.02
CA ASN A 247 9.90 3.38 -16.47
C ASN A 247 9.67 1.98 -17.08
N THR A 248 9.53 0.94 -16.25
CA THR A 248 9.25 -0.42 -16.71
C THR A 248 7.89 -0.47 -17.41
N ALA A 249 7.85 -1.05 -18.61
CA ALA A 249 6.60 -1.23 -19.33
C ALA A 249 5.73 -2.26 -18.60
N GLU A 250 4.42 -1.99 -18.47
CA GLU A 250 3.48 -2.92 -17.84
C GLU A 250 3.54 -4.33 -18.48
N THR A 251 3.76 -4.37 -19.79
CA THR A 251 3.92 -5.61 -20.58
C THR A 251 5.08 -6.49 -20.13
N THR A 252 6.16 -5.96 -19.55
CA THR A 252 7.32 -6.78 -19.17
C THR A 252 7.23 -7.35 -17.76
N THR A 253 6.15 -7.07 -17.02
CA THR A 253 6.04 -7.42 -15.60
C THR A 253 5.29 -8.74 -15.34
N ILE A 254 4.38 -9.13 -16.23
CA ILE A 254 3.47 -10.26 -16.03
C ILE A 254 4.17 -11.63 -16.10
N VAL A 255 5.04 -11.85 -17.09
CA VAL A 255 5.72 -13.15 -17.26
C VAL A 255 6.70 -13.41 -16.10
N PRO A 256 7.55 -12.45 -15.67
CA PRO A 256 8.47 -12.67 -14.55
C PRO A 256 7.77 -13.00 -13.23
N ILE A 257 6.71 -12.26 -12.87
CA ILE A 257 6.03 -12.48 -11.59
C ILE A 257 5.30 -13.83 -11.57
N ILE A 258 4.66 -14.22 -12.67
CA ILE A 258 3.98 -15.52 -12.77
C ILE A 258 5.01 -16.65 -12.73
N THR A 259 6.13 -16.50 -13.44
CA THR A 259 7.19 -17.52 -13.41
C THR A 259 7.76 -17.69 -11.99
N SER A 260 7.98 -16.58 -11.28
CA SER A 260 8.37 -16.58 -9.86
C SER A 260 7.34 -17.29 -8.98
N PHE A 261 6.06 -16.96 -9.16
CA PHE A 261 4.94 -17.57 -8.45
C PHE A 261 4.90 -19.10 -8.65
N LEU A 262 4.94 -19.55 -9.91
CA LEU A 262 4.93 -20.98 -10.24
C LEU A 262 6.14 -21.70 -9.65
N ALA A 263 7.32 -21.09 -9.72
CA ALA A 263 8.54 -21.67 -9.17
C ALA A 263 8.48 -21.77 -7.64
N ARG A 264 8.02 -20.72 -6.95
CA ARG A 264 7.92 -20.68 -5.48
C ARG A 264 6.97 -21.77 -4.96
N HIS A 265 5.87 -22.02 -5.66
CA HIS A 265 4.82 -22.95 -5.20
C HIS A 265 4.82 -24.30 -5.93
N SER A 266 5.82 -24.58 -6.77
CA SER A 266 5.94 -25.82 -7.55
C SER A 266 4.70 -26.15 -8.39
N LEU A 267 4.21 -25.16 -9.13
CA LEU A 267 2.96 -25.23 -9.91
C LEU A 267 3.16 -25.39 -11.42
N GLN A 268 4.34 -25.86 -11.86
CA GLN A 268 4.69 -25.91 -13.28
C GLN A 268 3.73 -26.75 -14.13
N ASP A 269 3.07 -27.75 -13.52
CA ASP A 269 2.12 -28.65 -14.18
C ASP A 269 0.67 -28.44 -13.71
N THR A 270 0.40 -27.39 -12.93
CA THR A 270 -0.93 -27.12 -12.38
C THR A 270 -1.74 -26.26 -13.33
N PRO A 271 -2.95 -26.68 -13.75
CA PRO A 271 -3.79 -25.87 -14.63
C PRO A 271 -4.30 -24.63 -13.88
N LEU A 272 -3.82 -23.46 -14.29
CA LEU A 272 -4.19 -22.16 -13.74
C LEU A 272 -4.69 -21.23 -14.84
N VAL A 273 -5.69 -20.40 -14.51
CA VAL A 273 -6.17 -19.34 -15.40
C VAL A 273 -5.64 -17.99 -14.93
N VAL A 274 -4.95 -17.28 -15.81
CA VAL A 274 -4.42 -15.93 -15.56
C VAL A 274 -5.32 -14.90 -16.23
N ALA A 275 -5.86 -13.96 -15.47
CA ALA A 275 -6.52 -12.79 -16.04
C ALA A 275 -5.68 -11.52 -15.86
N ALA A 276 -5.59 -10.72 -16.93
CA ALA A 276 -4.86 -9.45 -16.95
C ALA A 276 -5.49 -8.44 -17.91
N ASP A 277 -5.28 -7.15 -17.64
CA ASP A 277 -5.81 -6.09 -18.49
C ASP A 277 -5.10 -6.00 -19.87
N ALA A 278 -5.80 -5.41 -20.84
CA ALA A 278 -5.39 -5.21 -22.22
C ALA A 278 -4.05 -4.47 -22.38
N GLY A 279 -3.69 -3.62 -21.40
CA GLY A 279 -2.46 -2.84 -21.38
C GLY A 279 -1.19 -3.69 -21.18
N MET A 280 -1.31 -4.83 -20.50
CA MET A 280 -0.19 -5.70 -20.12
C MET A 280 0.16 -6.76 -21.18
N LEU A 281 -0.46 -6.70 -22.35
CA LEU A 281 -0.39 -7.79 -23.33
C LEU A 281 0.41 -7.43 -24.57
N SER A 282 1.33 -8.33 -24.89
CA SER A 282 2.01 -8.45 -26.16
C SER A 282 1.79 -9.87 -26.71
N ALA A 283 1.96 -10.07 -28.01
CA ALA A 283 1.96 -11.41 -28.59
C ALA A 283 3.01 -12.32 -27.91
N THR A 284 4.15 -11.74 -27.52
CA THR A 284 5.21 -12.43 -26.77
C THR A 284 4.74 -12.92 -25.41
N ASN A 285 3.99 -12.11 -24.65
CA ASN A 285 3.48 -12.52 -23.34
C ASN A 285 2.46 -13.66 -23.46
N LEU A 286 1.54 -13.56 -24.43
CA LEU A 286 0.55 -14.60 -24.66
C LEU A 286 1.19 -15.92 -25.04
N LYS A 287 2.21 -15.86 -25.91
CA LYS A 287 3.02 -17.03 -26.26
C LYS A 287 3.72 -17.61 -25.03
N ALA A 288 4.36 -16.78 -24.21
CA ALA A 288 5.06 -17.23 -23.02
C ALA A 288 4.13 -17.88 -21.99
N LEU A 289 2.93 -17.33 -21.77
CA LEU A 289 1.93 -17.94 -20.87
C LEU A 289 1.44 -19.29 -21.38
N ASP A 290 1.21 -19.41 -22.69
CA ASP A 290 0.82 -20.67 -23.32
C ASP A 290 1.93 -21.73 -23.26
N GLU A 291 3.19 -21.34 -23.50
CA GLU A 291 4.36 -22.21 -23.36
C GLU A 291 4.60 -22.68 -21.92
N LEU A 292 4.15 -21.91 -20.93
CA LEU A 292 4.13 -22.31 -19.51
C LEU A 292 2.94 -23.22 -19.16
N GLY A 293 2.11 -23.61 -20.12
CA GLY A 293 0.93 -24.46 -19.90
C GLY A 293 -0.23 -23.75 -19.19
N LEU A 294 -0.18 -22.42 -19.09
CA LEU A 294 -1.21 -21.64 -18.40
C LEU A 294 -2.36 -21.29 -19.35
N SER A 295 -3.57 -21.33 -18.81
CA SER A 295 -4.71 -20.70 -19.46
C SER A 295 -4.70 -19.20 -19.19
N PHE A 296 -5.12 -18.38 -20.15
CA PHE A 296 -5.19 -16.94 -19.96
C PHE A 296 -6.53 -16.34 -20.43
N ILE A 297 -6.96 -15.26 -19.80
CA ILE A 297 -8.11 -14.45 -20.20
C ILE A 297 -7.70 -12.99 -20.17
N VAL A 298 -7.71 -12.34 -21.32
CA VAL A 298 -7.08 -11.04 -21.43
C VAL A 298 -7.90 -10.09 -22.28
N GLY A 299 -7.82 -8.78 -22.01
CA GLY A 299 -8.60 -7.81 -22.77
C GLY A 299 -8.05 -7.61 -24.18
N SER A 300 -8.90 -7.71 -25.21
CA SER A 300 -8.53 -7.35 -26.58
C SER A 300 -8.65 -5.84 -26.81
N ARG A 301 -7.78 -5.30 -27.67
CA ARG A 301 -7.86 -3.91 -28.13
C ARG A 301 -8.92 -3.81 -29.22
N THR A 302 -9.78 -2.80 -29.16
CA THR A 302 -10.84 -2.56 -30.16
C THR A 302 -10.30 -2.45 -31.59
N THR A 303 -9.03 -2.08 -31.78
CA THR A 303 -8.37 -2.03 -33.09
C THR A 303 -8.27 -3.40 -33.78
N LYS A 304 -8.37 -4.51 -33.05
CA LYS A 304 -8.40 -5.87 -33.62
C LYS A 304 -9.79 -6.29 -34.10
N ALA A 305 -10.86 -5.65 -33.61
CA ALA A 305 -12.24 -6.01 -33.92
C ALA A 305 -12.52 -6.12 -35.44
N PRO A 306 -12.05 -5.20 -36.31
CA PRO A 306 -12.28 -5.32 -37.75
C PRO A 306 -11.76 -6.62 -38.37
N GLY A 307 -10.62 -7.12 -37.89
CA GLY A 307 -10.04 -8.37 -38.38
C GLY A 307 -10.64 -9.60 -37.72
N ASP A 308 -10.89 -9.54 -36.41
CA ASP A 308 -11.46 -10.65 -35.65
C ASP A 308 -12.94 -10.90 -36.05
N LEU A 309 -13.68 -9.85 -36.41
CA LEU A 309 -15.11 -9.87 -36.76
C LEU A 309 -15.36 -9.71 -38.27
N GLU A 310 -14.36 -9.95 -39.12
CA GLU A 310 -14.48 -9.76 -40.58
C GLU A 310 -15.66 -10.54 -41.18
N SER A 311 -15.78 -11.83 -40.85
CA SER A 311 -16.88 -12.70 -41.28
C SER A 311 -18.23 -12.20 -40.74
N HIS A 312 -18.27 -11.78 -39.46
CA HIS A 312 -19.47 -11.22 -38.84
C HIS A 312 -19.97 -9.99 -39.58
N PHE A 313 -19.09 -9.01 -39.81
CA PHE A 313 -19.44 -7.78 -40.50
C PHE A 313 -19.92 -8.03 -41.93
N HIS A 314 -19.35 -9.01 -42.62
CA HIS A 314 -19.75 -9.36 -43.97
C HIS A 314 -21.20 -9.91 -44.04
N TRP A 315 -21.58 -10.79 -43.11
CA TRP A 315 -22.86 -11.51 -43.17
C TRP A 315 -23.98 -10.93 -42.31
N HIS A 316 -23.64 -10.26 -41.21
CA HIS A 316 -24.57 -9.73 -40.21
C HIS A 316 -24.55 -8.20 -40.11
N GLY A 317 -23.54 -7.54 -40.70
CA GLY A 317 -23.37 -6.09 -40.62
C GLY A 317 -22.76 -5.63 -39.28
N ASP A 318 -22.83 -4.33 -39.01
CA ASP A 318 -22.25 -3.66 -37.83
C ASP A 318 -23.30 -3.18 -36.81
N VAL A 319 -24.54 -3.64 -36.95
CA VAL A 319 -25.64 -3.34 -36.03
C VAL A 319 -25.75 -4.45 -34.99
N PHE A 320 -25.45 -4.10 -33.73
CA PHE A 320 -25.45 -5.05 -32.62
C PHE A 320 -26.67 -4.92 -31.72
N THR A 321 -27.04 -6.02 -31.07
CA THR A 321 -28.07 -6.06 -30.02
C THR A 321 -27.43 -6.04 -28.63
N ASP A 322 -28.10 -5.43 -27.63
CA ASP A 322 -27.53 -5.34 -26.28
C ASP A 322 -27.33 -6.72 -25.67
N GLY A 323 -26.12 -6.99 -25.17
CA GLY A 323 -25.74 -8.30 -24.63
C GLY A 323 -25.32 -9.33 -25.69
N GLN A 324 -25.26 -8.96 -26.97
CA GLN A 324 -24.76 -9.84 -28.03
C GLN A 324 -23.31 -10.25 -27.77
N ILE A 325 -23.04 -11.55 -27.85
CA ILE A 325 -21.71 -12.15 -27.74
C ILE A 325 -21.39 -12.83 -29.06
N ILE A 326 -20.19 -12.58 -29.56
CA ILE A 326 -19.65 -13.16 -30.79
C ILE A 326 -18.36 -13.89 -30.41
N ASP A 327 -18.35 -15.20 -30.63
CA ASP A 327 -17.20 -16.07 -30.38
C ASP A 327 -16.52 -16.35 -31.71
N THR A 328 -15.22 -16.05 -31.78
CA THR A 328 -14.43 -16.05 -33.02
C THR A 328 -12.96 -16.33 -32.69
N VAL A 329 -12.05 -16.01 -33.61
CA VAL A 329 -10.61 -16.20 -33.51
C VAL A 329 -9.85 -14.91 -33.77
N THR A 330 -8.67 -14.79 -33.18
CA THR A 330 -7.71 -13.71 -33.46
C THR A 330 -6.35 -14.31 -33.84
N PRO A 331 -5.65 -13.79 -34.86
CA PRO A 331 -4.39 -14.39 -35.28
C PRO A 331 -3.27 -14.15 -34.26
N LYS A 332 -2.40 -15.16 -34.07
CA LYS A 332 -1.17 -15.05 -33.26
C LYS A 332 -0.16 -14.10 -33.91
N HIS A 333 -0.09 -14.12 -35.24
CA HIS A 333 0.77 -13.27 -36.06
C HIS A 333 -0.03 -12.54 -37.12
N ALA A 334 0.31 -11.28 -37.40
CA ALA A 334 -0.46 -10.41 -38.31
C ALA A 334 -0.70 -11.00 -39.72
N ASN A 335 0.18 -11.87 -40.20
CA ASN A 335 0.07 -12.49 -41.52
C ASN A 335 -0.80 -13.76 -41.54
N THR A 336 -1.30 -14.21 -40.38
CA THR A 336 -2.13 -15.41 -40.30
C THR A 336 -3.56 -15.06 -40.67
N ARG A 337 -4.07 -15.68 -41.74
CA ARG A 337 -5.48 -15.54 -42.10
C ARG A 337 -6.29 -16.56 -41.30
N VAL A 338 -7.19 -16.06 -40.46
CA VAL A 338 -8.01 -16.87 -39.55
C VAL A 338 -9.51 -16.73 -39.81
N ASN A 339 -9.91 -15.74 -40.60
CA ASN A 339 -11.28 -15.54 -41.04
C ASN A 339 -11.43 -15.82 -42.54
N ASN A 340 -12.58 -16.38 -42.92
CA ASN A 340 -12.95 -16.68 -44.30
C ASN A 340 -14.38 -16.19 -44.58
N THR A 341 -14.49 -15.05 -45.26
CA THR A 341 -15.77 -14.43 -45.64
C THR A 341 -16.60 -15.28 -46.62
N ALA A 342 -16.01 -16.28 -47.27
CA ALA A 342 -16.77 -17.22 -48.12
C ALA A 342 -17.66 -18.17 -47.32
N LEU A 343 -17.45 -18.31 -46.00
CA LEU A 343 -18.24 -19.14 -45.11
C LEU A 343 -19.19 -18.24 -44.29
N ARG A 344 -20.48 -18.58 -44.27
CA ARG A 344 -21.50 -17.91 -43.45
C ARG A 344 -21.55 -18.49 -42.03
N ALA A 345 -20.40 -18.56 -41.38
CA ALA A 345 -20.25 -19.03 -40.02
C ALA A 345 -19.03 -18.35 -39.38
N GLU A 346 -19.13 -18.05 -38.08
CA GLU A 346 -17.96 -17.62 -37.32
C GLU A 346 -17.00 -18.80 -37.13
N PRO A 347 -15.68 -18.58 -37.20
CA PRO A 347 -14.72 -19.63 -36.90
C PRO A 347 -14.80 -20.03 -35.42
N VAL A 348 -15.03 -21.31 -35.17
CA VAL A 348 -14.99 -21.86 -33.80
C VAL A 348 -13.54 -22.20 -33.48
N TRP A 349 -12.96 -21.52 -32.49
CA TRP A 349 -11.58 -21.78 -32.10
C TRP A 349 -11.44 -23.18 -31.50
N ASN A 350 -10.48 -23.94 -32.04
CA ASN A 350 -10.00 -25.21 -31.50
C ASN A 350 -8.48 -25.20 -31.60
N PRO A 351 -7.73 -25.52 -30.52
CA PRO A 351 -6.26 -25.52 -30.56
C PRO A 351 -5.67 -26.47 -31.63
N ALA A 352 -6.36 -27.57 -31.95
CA ALA A 352 -5.91 -28.51 -32.98
C ALA A 352 -6.10 -27.96 -34.40
N ASP A 353 -7.24 -27.32 -34.67
CA ASP A 353 -7.60 -26.84 -36.01
C ASP A 353 -7.04 -25.44 -36.30
N HIS A 354 -6.73 -24.66 -35.26
CA HIS A 354 -6.31 -23.25 -35.36
C HIS A 354 -4.99 -22.97 -34.61
N PRO A 355 -3.88 -23.66 -34.92
CA PRO A 355 -2.62 -23.53 -34.19
C PRO A 355 -2.00 -22.12 -34.28
N GLY A 356 -2.32 -21.38 -35.35
CA GLY A 356 -1.89 -20.00 -35.60
C GLY A 356 -2.81 -18.92 -35.02
N ALA A 357 -3.84 -19.28 -34.26
CA ALA A 357 -4.82 -18.35 -33.69
C ALA A 357 -5.05 -18.56 -32.19
N TRP A 358 -5.60 -17.55 -31.54
CA TRP A 358 -6.24 -17.64 -30.22
C TRP A 358 -7.75 -17.50 -30.38
N ARG A 359 -8.50 -17.93 -29.38
CA ARG A 359 -9.93 -17.63 -29.30
C ARG A 359 -10.12 -16.16 -28.96
N ALA A 360 -11.04 -15.51 -29.65
CA ALA A 360 -11.44 -14.14 -29.40
C ALA A 360 -12.94 -14.07 -29.15
N VAL A 361 -13.32 -13.48 -28.02
CA VAL A 361 -14.73 -13.27 -27.64
C VAL A 361 -15.00 -11.78 -27.69
N TRP A 362 -16.04 -11.36 -28.40
CA TRP A 362 -16.48 -9.97 -28.47
C TRP A 362 -17.87 -9.83 -27.89
N ALA A 363 -18.06 -8.83 -27.01
CA ALA A 363 -19.35 -8.52 -26.42
C ALA A 363 -19.74 -7.08 -26.72
N TYR A 364 -21.00 -6.89 -27.10
CA TYR A 364 -21.60 -5.57 -27.26
C TYR A 364 -22.39 -5.16 -26.01
N SER A 365 -22.25 -3.89 -25.61
CA SER A 365 -23.08 -3.30 -24.55
C SER A 365 -23.57 -1.91 -24.95
N ALA A 366 -24.89 -1.71 -24.91
CA ALA A 366 -25.52 -0.41 -25.16
C ALA A 366 -25.10 0.64 -24.11
N LYS A 367 -24.87 0.23 -22.86
CA LYS A 367 -24.34 1.10 -21.80
C LYS A 367 -22.93 1.59 -22.13
N ARG A 368 -22.07 0.69 -22.63
CA ARG A 368 -20.71 1.03 -23.07
C ARG A 368 -20.76 1.93 -24.31
N ALA A 369 -21.63 1.60 -25.27
CA ALA A 369 -21.82 2.38 -26.49
C ALA A 369 -22.11 3.86 -26.19
N ARG A 370 -23.05 4.15 -25.28
CA ARG A 370 -23.36 5.52 -24.84
C ARG A 370 -22.16 6.27 -24.27
N ARG A 371 -21.32 5.58 -23.49
CA ARG A 371 -20.11 6.16 -22.88
C ARG A 371 -19.03 6.42 -23.94
N ASP A 372 -18.76 5.42 -24.78
CA ASP A 372 -17.75 5.49 -25.82
C ASP A 372 -18.10 6.58 -26.84
N GLN A 373 -19.39 6.74 -27.19
CA GLN A 373 -19.88 7.80 -28.06
C GLN A 373 -19.62 9.19 -27.47
N LYS A 374 -19.82 9.39 -26.16
CA LYS A 374 -19.48 10.65 -25.49
C LYS A 374 -17.97 10.94 -25.55
N THR A 375 -17.14 9.92 -25.32
CA THR A 375 -15.68 10.06 -25.42
C THR A 375 -15.24 10.34 -26.86
N LEU A 376 -15.87 9.69 -27.84
CA LEU A 376 -15.59 9.86 -29.26
C LEU A 376 -15.98 11.25 -29.76
N ALA A 377 -17.16 11.75 -29.38
CA ALA A 377 -17.61 13.10 -29.70
C ALA A 377 -16.65 14.17 -29.13
N ALA A 378 -16.13 13.96 -27.91
CA ALA A 378 -15.13 14.87 -27.34
C ALA A 378 -13.78 14.81 -28.08
N GLN A 379 -13.39 13.64 -28.59
CA GLN A 379 -12.18 13.48 -29.41
C GLN A 379 -12.34 14.14 -30.77
N GLU A 380 -13.50 13.98 -31.42
CA GLU A 380 -13.85 14.65 -32.67
C GLU A 380 -13.84 16.17 -32.50
N ALA A 381 -14.52 16.71 -31.49
CA ALA A 381 -14.54 18.14 -31.22
C ALA A 381 -13.12 18.70 -30.99
N ARG A 382 -12.26 17.94 -30.29
CA ARG A 382 -10.85 18.31 -30.09
C ARG A 382 -10.06 18.29 -31.40
N ALA A 383 -10.26 17.28 -32.25
CA ALA A 383 -9.59 17.18 -33.55
C ALA A 383 -9.98 18.34 -34.46
N ARG A 384 -11.28 18.66 -34.55
CA ARG A 384 -11.78 19.82 -35.30
C ARG A 384 -11.19 21.14 -34.80
N ALA A 385 -11.16 21.37 -33.48
CA ALA A 385 -10.57 22.57 -32.89
C ALA A 385 -9.04 22.71 -33.13
N ILE A 386 -8.33 21.61 -33.35
CA ILE A 386 -6.89 21.63 -33.69
C ILE A 386 -6.69 22.01 -35.16
N ILE A 387 -7.59 21.57 -36.05
CA ILE A 387 -7.56 21.91 -37.48
C ILE A 387 -7.94 23.38 -37.70
N THR A 388 -8.94 23.90 -36.97
CA THR A 388 -9.33 25.31 -37.04
C THR A 388 -8.32 26.28 -36.40
N GLY A 389 -7.25 25.77 -35.78
CA GLY A 389 -6.19 26.59 -35.19
C GLY A 389 -6.49 27.12 -33.77
N GLU A 390 -7.65 26.80 -33.19
CA GLU A 390 -8.03 27.21 -31.84
C GLU A 390 -7.17 26.54 -30.74
N LYS A 391 -6.53 25.40 -31.05
CA LYS A 391 -5.67 24.66 -30.11
C LYS A 391 -4.32 24.24 -30.73
N LYS A 392 -3.22 24.72 -30.15
CA LYS A 392 -1.82 24.40 -30.53
C LYS A 392 -1.32 23.05 -29.99
N VAL A 393 -2.06 21.96 -30.15
CA VAL A 393 -1.59 20.62 -29.75
C VAL A 393 -0.81 19.98 -30.91
N LYS A 394 0.30 19.29 -30.61
CA LYS A 394 1.19 18.63 -31.59
C LYS A 394 0.60 17.34 -32.20
N SER A 395 -0.27 16.62 -31.48
CA SER A 395 -0.95 15.42 -31.98
C SER A 395 -2.32 15.20 -31.32
N ALA A 396 -3.28 14.72 -32.11
CA ALA A 396 -4.60 14.30 -31.63
C ALA A 396 -5.15 13.17 -32.51
N ARG A 397 -5.99 12.31 -31.92
CA ARG A 397 -6.69 11.25 -32.65
C ARG A 397 -7.59 11.87 -33.72
N PHE A 398 -7.66 11.25 -34.91
CA PHE A 398 -8.39 11.74 -36.10
C PHE A 398 -7.80 12.98 -36.79
N VAL A 399 -6.56 13.36 -36.45
CA VAL A 399 -5.81 14.38 -37.19
C VAL A 399 -4.65 13.71 -37.90
N THR A 400 -4.61 13.85 -39.22
CA THR A 400 -3.46 13.44 -40.05
C THR A 400 -2.66 14.69 -40.39
N VAL A 401 -1.34 14.64 -40.15
CA VAL A 401 -0.42 15.72 -40.49
C VAL A 401 0.35 15.33 -41.75
N ARG A 402 0.33 16.20 -42.76
CA ARG A 402 1.11 16.04 -43.99
C ARG A 402 1.86 17.36 -44.23
N GLY A 403 3.15 17.41 -43.87
CA GLY A 403 3.90 18.66 -43.86
C GLY A 403 3.35 19.63 -42.82
N ASP A 404 3.04 20.86 -43.23
CA ASP A 404 2.39 21.87 -42.38
C ASP A 404 0.85 21.76 -42.35
N ASP A 405 0.26 20.97 -43.26
CA ASP A 405 -1.18 20.82 -43.38
C ASP A 405 -1.75 19.76 -42.43
N ARG A 406 -2.89 20.10 -41.83
CA ARG A 406 -3.63 19.25 -40.89
C ARG A 406 -4.97 18.88 -41.51
N HIS A 407 -5.19 17.59 -41.73
CA HIS A 407 -6.45 17.06 -42.26
C HIS A 407 -7.20 16.24 -41.21
N PHE A 408 -8.53 16.29 -41.29
CA PHE A 408 -9.40 15.42 -40.51
C PHE A 408 -9.43 14.02 -41.15
N ASP A 409 -9.30 12.98 -40.34
CA ASP A 409 -9.34 11.57 -40.78
C ASP A 409 -10.75 10.99 -40.56
N ASP A 410 -11.64 11.28 -41.51
CA ASP A 410 -13.04 10.79 -41.52
C ASP A 410 -13.11 9.27 -41.52
N ALA A 411 -12.20 8.59 -42.22
CA ALA A 411 -12.18 7.13 -42.31
C ALA A 411 -11.84 6.47 -40.95
N SER A 412 -10.93 7.07 -40.18
CA SER A 412 -10.63 6.62 -38.82
C SER A 412 -11.77 6.93 -37.85
N LEU A 413 -12.48 8.06 -38.02
CA LEU A 413 -13.68 8.35 -37.22
C LEU A 413 -14.80 7.34 -37.50
N ALA A 414 -15.13 7.09 -38.77
CA ALA A 414 -16.18 6.13 -39.14
C ALA A 414 -15.88 4.71 -38.64
N ARG A 415 -14.60 4.28 -38.73
CA ARG A 415 -14.14 3.03 -38.11
C ARG A 415 -14.27 3.04 -36.59
N ALA A 416 -13.98 4.16 -35.92
CA ALA A 416 -14.16 4.24 -34.47
C ALA A 416 -15.65 4.21 -34.08
N GLN A 417 -16.53 4.80 -34.89
CA GLN A 417 -17.98 4.83 -34.68
C GLN A 417 -18.62 3.44 -34.83
N SER A 418 -18.26 2.67 -35.86
CA SER A 418 -18.78 1.30 -36.08
C SER A 418 -18.38 0.31 -34.97
N LEU A 419 -17.31 0.60 -34.23
CA LEU A 419 -16.82 -0.26 -33.15
C LEU A 419 -17.28 0.17 -31.75
N VAL A 420 -18.11 1.21 -31.66
CA VAL A 420 -18.62 1.74 -30.39
C VAL A 420 -19.39 0.65 -29.64
N GLY A 421 -19.11 0.49 -28.34
CA GLY A 421 -19.82 -0.47 -27.50
C GLY A 421 -19.28 -1.91 -27.54
N LEU A 422 -18.37 -2.23 -28.46
CA LEU A 422 -17.67 -3.51 -28.50
C LEU A 422 -16.51 -3.57 -27.48
N LYS A 423 -16.42 -4.70 -26.78
CA LYS A 423 -15.27 -5.06 -25.96
C LYS A 423 -14.87 -6.49 -26.30
N GLY A 424 -13.59 -6.67 -26.64
CA GLY A 424 -13.03 -7.97 -26.96
C GLY A 424 -12.23 -8.55 -25.82
N TYR A 425 -12.09 -9.87 -25.84
CA TYR A 425 -11.35 -10.70 -24.90
C TYR A 425 -10.61 -11.78 -25.71
N VAL A 426 -9.39 -12.15 -25.30
CA VAL A 426 -8.59 -13.20 -25.94
C VAL A 426 -8.28 -14.27 -24.92
N THR A 427 -8.37 -15.54 -25.32
CA THR A 427 -8.08 -16.70 -24.47
C THR A 427 -7.53 -17.86 -25.28
N ASN A 428 -6.76 -18.74 -24.64
CA ASN A 428 -6.39 -20.06 -25.15
C ASN A 428 -7.27 -21.18 -24.57
N VAL A 429 -8.42 -20.85 -23.96
CA VAL A 429 -9.38 -21.84 -23.45
C VAL A 429 -10.48 -22.12 -24.48
N ALA A 430 -10.67 -23.41 -24.79
CA ALA A 430 -11.65 -23.86 -25.77
C ALA A 430 -13.10 -23.60 -25.33
N ALA A 431 -14.02 -23.50 -26.28
CA ALA A 431 -15.41 -23.15 -26.01
C ALA A 431 -16.15 -24.22 -25.20
N GLU A 432 -15.74 -25.47 -25.33
CA GLU A 432 -16.28 -26.63 -24.60
C GLU A 432 -15.85 -26.62 -23.13
N VAL A 433 -14.67 -26.06 -22.84
CA VAL A 433 -14.12 -25.96 -21.48
C VAL A 433 -14.66 -24.73 -20.76
N MET A 434 -14.74 -23.60 -21.46
CA MET A 434 -15.21 -22.34 -20.90
C MET A 434 -16.10 -21.59 -21.90
N PRO A 435 -17.41 -21.51 -21.69
CA PRO A 435 -18.31 -20.74 -22.55
C PRO A 435 -17.94 -19.26 -22.60
N ALA A 436 -18.24 -18.59 -23.70
CA ALA A 436 -17.89 -17.18 -23.91
C ALA A 436 -18.40 -16.24 -22.78
N ALA A 437 -19.58 -16.51 -22.24
CA ALA A 437 -20.14 -15.75 -21.12
C ALA A 437 -19.30 -15.89 -19.84
N GLU A 438 -18.72 -17.07 -19.59
CA GLU A 438 -17.85 -17.32 -18.43
C GLU A 438 -16.49 -16.63 -18.59
N VAL A 439 -15.92 -16.62 -19.81
CA VAL A 439 -14.70 -15.86 -20.12
C VAL A 439 -14.89 -14.38 -19.77
N ILE A 440 -16.03 -13.80 -20.17
CA ILE A 440 -16.38 -12.40 -19.87
C ILE A 440 -16.54 -12.20 -18.35
N ALA A 441 -17.21 -13.12 -17.65
CA ALA A 441 -17.40 -13.04 -16.20
C ALA A 441 -16.07 -13.06 -15.45
N LYS A 442 -15.19 -14.02 -15.76
CA LYS A 442 -13.85 -14.13 -15.13
C LYS A 442 -12.96 -12.94 -15.44
N TYR A 443 -13.04 -12.37 -16.64
CA TYR A 443 -12.32 -11.12 -16.93
C TYR A 443 -12.88 -9.96 -16.08
N HIS A 444 -14.21 -9.88 -15.90
CA HIS A 444 -14.79 -8.84 -15.07
C HIS A 444 -14.29 -8.92 -13.62
N ASP A 445 -13.99 -10.11 -13.10
CA ASP A 445 -13.39 -10.31 -11.77
C ASP A 445 -12.05 -9.59 -11.57
N LEU A 446 -11.39 -9.08 -12.63
CA LEU A 446 -10.25 -8.15 -12.51
C LEU A 446 -10.54 -6.95 -11.60
N TRP A 447 -11.81 -6.57 -11.42
CA TRP A 447 -12.17 -5.52 -10.46
C TRP A 447 -11.74 -5.86 -9.02
N HIS A 448 -11.57 -7.14 -8.67
CA HIS A 448 -11.06 -7.58 -7.36
C HIS A 448 -9.61 -7.13 -7.14
N VAL A 449 -8.72 -7.24 -8.15
CA VAL A 449 -7.34 -6.73 -8.02
C VAL A 449 -7.32 -5.19 -7.94
N GLU A 450 -8.17 -4.51 -8.69
CA GLU A 450 -8.33 -3.04 -8.57
C GLU A 450 -8.81 -2.62 -7.18
N LYS A 451 -9.73 -3.40 -6.58
CA LYS A 451 -10.19 -3.19 -5.21
C LYS A 451 -9.04 -3.38 -4.22
N SER A 452 -8.22 -4.42 -4.38
CA SER A 452 -7.05 -4.67 -3.52
C SER A 452 -6.01 -3.56 -3.63
N PHE A 453 -5.75 -3.04 -4.83
CA PHE A 453 -4.94 -1.83 -4.99
C PHE A 453 -5.54 -0.60 -4.33
N ARG A 454 -6.87 -0.42 -4.43
CA ARG A 454 -7.56 0.68 -3.77
C ARG A 454 -7.36 0.60 -2.26
N MET A 455 -7.59 -0.57 -1.67
CA MET A 455 -7.36 -0.79 -0.23
C MET A 455 -5.91 -0.52 0.16
N SER A 456 -4.95 -1.02 -0.62
CA SER A 456 -3.52 -0.76 -0.40
C SER A 456 -3.19 0.75 -0.43
N LYS A 457 -3.81 1.51 -1.34
CA LYS A 457 -3.54 2.94 -1.49
C LYS A 457 -4.27 3.83 -0.49
N THR A 458 -5.54 3.56 -0.18
CA THR A 458 -6.40 4.46 0.60
C THR A 458 -6.62 4.01 2.04
N ASP A 459 -6.68 2.70 2.29
CA ASP A 459 -6.90 2.18 3.64
C ASP A 459 -5.58 1.91 4.36
N LEU A 460 -4.53 1.55 3.60
CA LEU A 460 -3.21 1.22 4.14
C LEU A 460 -2.15 2.29 3.85
N ASP A 461 -2.50 3.36 3.15
CA ASP A 461 -1.58 4.42 2.70
C ASP A 461 -0.21 3.87 2.28
N ALA A 462 -0.23 3.00 1.26
CA ALA A 462 0.99 2.67 0.53
C ALA A 462 1.72 3.93 0.03
N ARG A 463 1.02 5.07 -0.03
CA ARG A 463 1.57 6.42 -0.17
C ARG A 463 1.03 7.33 0.95
N PRO A 464 1.79 8.34 1.40
CA PRO A 464 3.10 8.76 0.88
C PRO A 464 4.27 7.81 1.24
N MET A 465 5.16 7.58 0.25
CA MET A 465 6.38 6.79 0.42
C MET A 465 7.56 7.68 0.83
N PHE A 466 7.88 7.69 2.12
CA PHE A 466 9.00 8.49 2.65
C PHE A 466 10.37 7.78 2.59
N ASN A 467 10.41 6.55 2.06
CA ASN A 467 11.64 5.76 1.96
C ASN A 467 12.42 6.13 0.69
N ARG A 468 13.72 6.37 0.84
CA ARG A 468 14.62 6.78 -0.27
C ARG A 468 15.55 5.66 -0.75
N VAL A 469 15.78 4.64 0.08
CA VAL A 469 16.67 3.53 -0.22
C VAL A 469 15.84 2.32 -0.65
N ARG A 470 16.31 1.57 -1.67
CA ARG A 470 15.63 0.39 -2.22
C ARG A 470 15.16 -0.59 -1.15
N ASP A 471 16.03 -1.00 -0.25
CA ASP A 471 15.67 -1.98 0.80
C ASP A 471 14.56 -1.48 1.73
N ALA A 472 14.55 -0.16 2.02
CA ALA A 472 13.51 0.45 2.84
C ALA A 472 12.17 0.55 2.08
N ILE A 473 12.21 0.73 0.75
CA ILE A 473 11.03 0.67 -0.11
C ILE A 473 10.47 -0.76 -0.13
N GLU A 474 11.32 -1.76 -0.36
CA GLU A 474 10.94 -3.18 -0.37
C GLU A 474 10.39 -3.65 0.99
N ALA A 475 11.01 -3.20 2.09
CA ALA A 475 10.53 -3.44 3.45
C ALA A 475 9.11 -2.88 3.66
N HIS A 476 8.87 -1.63 3.25
CA HIS A 476 7.54 -1.02 3.36
C HIS A 476 6.50 -1.72 2.49
N LEU A 477 6.84 -2.09 1.25
CA LEU A 477 5.95 -2.86 0.38
C LEU A 477 5.57 -4.19 1.01
N THR A 478 6.51 -4.86 1.70
CA THR A 478 6.26 -6.12 2.41
C THR A 478 5.31 -5.92 3.61
N ILE A 479 5.47 -4.83 4.38
CA ILE A 479 4.54 -4.47 5.47
C ILE A 479 3.14 -4.22 4.91
N VAL A 480 3.02 -3.44 3.82
CA VAL A 480 1.74 -3.13 3.18
C VAL A 480 1.08 -4.38 2.59
N PHE A 481 1.86 -5.25 1.94
CA PHE A 481 1.39 -6.53 1.41
C PHE A 481 0.80 -7.42 2.51
N THR A 482 1.53 -7.54 3.63
CA THR A 482 1.07 -8.33 4.79
C THR A 482 -0.18 -7.72 5.43
N ALA A 483 -0.20 -6.38 5.58
CA ALA A 483 -1.36 -5.65 6.08
C ALA A 483 -2.60 -5.81 5.18
N LEU A 484 -2.40 -5.88 3.85
CA LEU A 484 -3.46 -6.14 2.88
C LEU A 484 -4.04 -7.56 3.06
N ALA A 485 -3.20 -8.57 3.26
CA ALA A 485 -3.64 -9.94 3.50
C ALA A 485 -4.49 -10.04 4.78
N VAL A 486 -4.01 -9.49 5.90
CA VAL A 486 -4.77 -9.45 7.18
C VAL A 486 -6.09 -8.70 7.01
N SER A 487 -6.07 -7.54 6.35
CA SER A 487 -7.27 -6.72 6.13
C SER A 487 -8.30 -7.42 5.25
N HIS A 488 -7.85 -8.11 4.19
CA HIS A 488 -8.71 -8.88 3.30
C HIS A 488 -9.34 -10.07 4.03
N ALA A 489 -8.55 -10.82 4.80
CA ALA A 489 -9.03 -11.94 5.60
C ALA A 489 -10.11 -11.52 6.63
N ILE A 490 -9.91 -10.38 7.30
CA ILE A 490 -10.93 -9.79 8.19
C ILE A 490 -12.19 -9.43 7.41
N GLN A 491 -12.04 -8.78 6.25
CA GLN A 491 -13.17 -8.40 5.41
C GLN A 491 -13.94 -9.63 4.90
N ALA A 492 -13.26 -10.69 4.49
CA ALA A 492 -13.87 -11.92 4.01
C ALA A 492 -14.72 -12.59 5.09
N ARG A 493 -14.21 -12.66 6.33
CA ARG A 493 -14.93 -13.27 7.47
C ARG A 493 -16.06 -12.42 8.03
N THR A 494 -15.88 -11.10 8.06
CA THR A 494 -16.84 -10.19 8.72
C THR A 494 -17.82 -9.53 7.75
N SER A 495 -17.55 -9.58 6.44
CA SER A 495 -18.23 -8.78 5.42
C SER A 495 -18.17 -7.25 5.69
N GLN A 496 -17.19 -6.78 6.46
CA GLN A 496 -17.01 -5.36 6.79
C GLN A 496 -15.64 -4.86 6.33
N ALA A 497 -15.57 -3.61 5.87
CA ALA A 497 -14.30 -2.97 5.54
C ALA A 497 -13.42 -2.82 6.79
N ILE A 498 -12.11 -2.96 6.63
CA ILE A 498 -11.15 -2.90 7.75
C ILE A 498 -11.24 -1.57 8.53
N ALA A 499 -11.42 -0.44 7.84
CA ALA A 499 -11.63 0.86 8.49
C ALA A 499 -12.86 0.87 9.42
N LYS A 500 -13.93 0.15 9.06
CA LYS A 500 -15.13 0.02 9.90
C LYS A 500 -14.86 -0.86 11.12
N ILE A 501 -14.04 -1.90 10.99
CA ILE A 501 -13.62 -2.76 12.10
C ILE A 501 -12.77 -1.96 13.09
N VAL A 502 -11.75 -1.25 12.61
CA VAL A 502 -10.91 -0.37 13.43
C VAL A 502 -11.77 0.68 14.15
N LYS A 503 -12.69 1.34 13.45
CA LYS A 503 -13.60 2.33 14.05
C LYS A 503 -14.49 1.76 15.15
N GLN A 504 -14.89 0.49 15.05
CA GLN A 504 -15.76 -0.16 16.05
C GLN A 504 -14.99 -0.72 17.25
N LEU A 505 -13.78 -1.21 17.05
CA LEU A 505 -12.99 -1.88 18.09
C LEU A 505 -12.00 -0.95 18.79
N ARG A 506 -11.44 0.07 18.10
CA ARG A 506 -10.48 1.01 18.70
C ARG A 506 -11.05 1.75 19.92
N PRO A 507 -12.32 2.17 19.98
CA PRO A 507 -12.89 2.81 21.17
C PRO A 507 -13.05 1.88 22.38
N LEU A 508 -12.95 0.55 22.21
CA LEU A 508 -13.03 -0.41 23.31
C LEU A 508 -11.69 -0.44 24.06
N ARG A 509 -11.58 0.39 25.10
CA ARG A 509 -10.34 0.62 25.85
C ARG A 509 -10.28 -0.24 27.11
N SER A 510 -9.17 -0.94 27.30
CA SER A 510 -8.79 -1.51 28.60
C SER A 510 -8.28 -0.40 29.52
N ALA A 511 -8.62 -0.44 30.80
CA ALA A 511 -8.20 0.54 31.80
C ALA A 511 -7.26 -0.10 32.81
N THR A 512 -6.07 0.46 32.99
CA THR A 512 -5.13 0.04 34.03
C THR A 512 -5.28 0.96 35.23
N ILE A 513 -5.77 0.40 36.34
CA ILE A 513 -6.08 1.14 37.56
C ILE A 513 -5.09 0.72 38.65
N THR A 514 -4.55 1.71 39.35
CA THR A 514 -3.74 1.46 40.55
C THR A 514 -4.58 1.75 41.79
N ILE A 515 -4.71 0.74 42.65
CA ILE A 515 -5.40 0.81 43.95
C ILE A 515 -4.44 0.23 44.99
N ASN A 516 -4.13 0.98 46.05
CA ASN A 516 -3.28 0.52 47.15
C ASN A 516 -1.89 0.01 46.72
N GLY A 517 -1.30 0.59 45.67
CA GLY A 517 0.00 0.16 45.13
C GLY A 517 -0.07 -1.11 44.27
N ALA A 518 -1.22 -1.77 44.15
CA ALA A 518 -1.47 -2.84 43.19
C ALA A 518 -2.00 -2.26 41.89
N THR A 519 -1.44 -2.69 40.76
CA THR A 519 -1.87 -2.28 39.42
C THR A 519 -2.58 -3.44 38.74
N GLN A 520 -3.81 -3.21 38.28
CA GLN A 520 -4.60 -4.21 37.56
C GLN A 520 -5.18 -3.60 36.29
N THR A 521 -5.17 -4.38 35.20
CA THR A 521 -5.78 -4.00 33.93
C THR A 521 -7.16 -4.66 33.81
N PHE A 522 -8.17 -3.83 33.58
CA PHE A 522 -9.55 -4.24 33.39
C PHE A 522 -9.90 -4.17 31.90
N PRO A 523 -10.49 -5.23 31.32
CA PRO A 523 -10.90 -5.23 29.93
C PRO A 523 -12.10 -4.30 29.67
N PRO A 524 -12.32 -3.86 28.41
CA PRO A 524 -13.52 -3.13 28.05
C PRO A 524 -14.76 -4.01 28.11
N GLU A 525 -15.90 -3.41 28.42
CA GLU A 525 -17.19 -4.02 28.11
C GLU A 525 -17.37 -4.07 26.58
N ILE A 526 -17.69 -5.26 26.05
CA ILE A 526 -17.84 -5.48 24.61
C ILE A 526 -19.34 -5.51 24.29
N PRO A 527 -19.88 -4.55 23.52
CA PRO A 527 -21.29 -4.58 23.12
C PRO A 527 -21.59 -5.73 22.14
N GLU A 528 -22.86 -6.12 22.01
CA GLU A 528 -23.27 -7.28 21.21
C GLU A 528 -22.81 -7.22 19.74
N ALA A 529 -22.87 -6.03 19.13
CA ALA A 529 -22.45 -5.83 17.74
C ALA A 529 -20.96 -6.17 17.55
N GLN A 530 -20.10 -5.76 18.48
CA GLN A 530 -18.67 -6.06 18.44
C GLN A 530 -18.39 -7.52 18.80
N ARG A 531 -19.16 -8.14 19.70
CA ARG A 531 -19.06 -9.59 19.96
C ARG A 531 -19.29 -10.41 18.68
N LYS A 532 -20.26 -10.03 17.85
CA LYS A 532 -20.50 -10.69 16.55
C LYS A 532 -19.27 -10.63 15.63
N ILE A 533 -18.55 -9.51 15.62
CA ILE A 533 -17.28 -9.38 14.88
C ILE A 533 -16.26 -10.40 15.41
N LEU A 534 -16.07 -10.47 16.73
CA LEU A 534 -15.11 -11.41 17.35
C LEU A 534 -15.48 -12.87 17.04
N THR A 535 -16.77 -13.21 17.12
CA THR A 535 -17.27 -14.55 16.77
C THR A 535 -16.98 -14.91 15.32
N HIS A 536 -17.25 -14.01 14.36
CA HIS A 536 -16.93 -14.25 12.94
C HIS A 536 -15.42 -14.42 12.70
N LEU A 537 -14.59 -13.75 13.49
CA LEU A 537 -13.13 -13.91 13.44
C LEU A 537 -12.64 -15.16 14.19
N GLY A 538 -13.50 -15.86 14.93
CA GLY A 538 -13.11 -16.98 15.79
C GLY A 538 -12.29 -16.54 17.01
N PHE A 539 -12.30 -15.25 17.35
CA PHE A 539 -11.51 -14.69 18.45
C PHE A 539 -12.32 -14.72 19.75
N LYS A 540 -11.72 -15.29 20.80
CA LYS A 540 -12.25 -15.24 22.17
C LYS A 540 -11.32 -14.39 23.03
N PRO A 541 -11.77 -13.26 23.58
CA PRO A 541 -10.99 -12.52 24.56
C PRO A 541 -10.65 -13.43 25.75
N GLY A 542 -9.45 -13.31 26.30
CA GLY A 542 -8.98 -14.16 27.41
C GLY A 542 -9.60 -13.85 28.78
N TYR A 543 -10.78 -13.22 28.82
CA TYR A 543 -11.44 -12.70 30.03
C TYR A 543 -12.96 -12.81 29.96
#